data_AF-A0AAE3FUH0-F1
#
_entry.id   AF-A0AAE3FUH0-F1
#
_cell.length_a   1.000
_cell.length_b   1.000
_cell.length_c   1.000
_cell.angle_alpha   90.00
_cell.angle_beta   90.00
_cell.angle_gamma   90.00
#
_symmetry.space_group_name_H-M   'P 1'
#
loop_
_entity.id
_entity.type
_entity.pdbx_description
1 polymer ?
#
loop_
_entity_poly.entity_id
_entity_poly.type
_entity_poly.pdbx_seq_one_letter_code
_entity_poly.pdbx_strand_id
1 'polypeptide(L)'
;MSKISSENQTEEQGPIETAGGTKETADYLDTEINIFKPQTPFMRDHLKIVWTSFIVWVVFVFGPVTATVLAPDVMTGTTVLGGYPLHYFLTALIAPFGALVLSAAYAYQRDRLDTKYGITHESQSTDPGTGVAADGGEE
;
A
#
# COMPACT_ATOMS: atom_id res chain seq x y z
N MET A 1 28.41 55.78 1.44
CA MET A 1 28.98 55.09 0.27
C MET A 1 29.24 53.65 0.70
N SER A 2 28.24 52.77 0.56
CA SER A 2 28.21 51.63 -0.40
C SER A 2 29.41 50.69 -0.20
N LYS A 3 29.28 49.41 0.21
CA LYS A 3 28.38 48.35 -0.26
C LYS A 3 28.02 47.36 0.86
N ILE A 4 26.75 47.01 0.94
CA ILE A 4 26.27 45.76 1.56
C ILE A 4 26.55 44.66 0.52
N SER A 5 27.40 43.69 0.84
CA SER A 5 27.55 42.48 0.03
C SER A 5 26.58 41.45 0.59
N SER A 6 25.46 41.24 -0.10
CA SER A 6 24.57 40.11 0.14
C SER A 6 25.31 38.82 -0.20
N GLU A 7 25.78 38.09 0.79
CA GLU A 7 26.05 36.66 0.65
C GLU A 7 24.70 35.95 0.69
N ASN A 8 24.10 35.80 -0.48
CA ASN A 8 22.97 34.90 -0.71
C ASN A 8 23.52 33.47 -0.64
N GLN A 9 23.57 32.89 0.56
CA GLN A 9 23.80 31.45 0.73
C GLN A 9 22.62 30.71 0.12
N THR A 10 22.79 30.35 -1.15
CA THR A 10 21.94 29.37 -1.82
C THR A 10 22.31 28.02 -1.23
N GLU A 11 21.53 27.57 -0.25
CA GLU A 11 21.55 26.17 0.17
C GLU A 11 21.13 25.34 -1.05
N GLU A 12 22.12 24.72 -1.69
CA GLU A 12 21.88 23.68 -2.69
C GLU A 12 21.25 22.48 -1.99
N GLN A 13 19.91 22.50 -1.90
CA GLN A 13 19.14 21.28 -1.67
C GLN A 13 19.31 20.42 -2.92
N GLY A 14 20.25 19.49 -2.84
CA GLY A 14 20.49 18.49 -3.87
C GLY A 14 19.18 17.76 -4.23
N PRO A 15 18.99 17.38 -5.50
CA PRO A 15 17.80 16.67 -5.92
C PRO A 15 17.60 15.40 -5.10
N ILE A 16 16.43 15.27 -4.49
CA ILE A 16 15.93 14.00 -3.94
C ILE A 16 15.80 12.99 -5.08
N GLU A 17 16.82 12.15 -5.23
CA GLU A 17 16.86 11.08 -6.22
C GLU A 17 15.88 9.97 -5.84
N THR A 18 14.75 9.89 -6.54
CA THR A 18 13.94 8.67 -6.61
C THR A 18 14.43 7.85 -7.80
N ALA A 19 15.06 6.71 -7.51
CA ALA A 19 15.73 5.86 -8.49
C ALA A 19 14.74 5.16 -9.45
N GLY A 20 14.96 5.33 -10.75
CA GLY A 20 14.25 4.63 -11.82
C GLY A 20 14.61 5.21 -13.19
N GLY A 21 15.83 4.90 -13.67
CA GLY A 21 16.42 5.55 -14.83
C GLY A 21 15.59 5.51 -16.12
N THR A 22 15.29 6.69 -16.66
CA THR A 22 15.79 7.17 -17.96
C THR A 22 15.51 8.67 -18.05
N LYS A 23 16.54 9.40 -18.47
CA LYS A 23 16.54 10.85 -18.66
C LYS A 23 15.44 11.28 -19.62
N GLU A 24 14.37 11.85 -19.09
CA GLU A 24 13.72 13.05 -19.63
C GLU A 24 12.79 13.59 -18.55
N THR A 25 12.82 14.89 -18.39
CA THR A 25 12.07 15.68 -17.42
C THR A 25 10.56 15.51 -17.64
N ALA A 26 9.98 14.45 -17.08
CA ALA A 26 8.54 14.34 -17.00
C ALA A 26 8.08 15.27 -15.89
N ASP A 27 7.41 16.35 -16.28
CA ASP A 27 6.77 17.30 -15.39
C ASP A 27 5.60 16.60 -14.67
N TYR A 28 5.84 16.23 -13.41
CA TYR A 28 4.91 15.47 -12.57
C TYR A 28 3.73 16.31 -12.06
N LEU A 29 3.72 17.63 -12.32
CA LEU A 29 2.67 18.53 -11.84
C LEU A 29 1.67 18.95 -12.92
N ASP A 30 2.03 18.83 -14.21
CA ASP A 30 1.16 19.22 -15.34
C ASP A 30 0.67 18.04 -16.20
N THR A 31 1.14 16.81 -15.97
CA THR A 31 0.62 15.63 -16.69
C THR A 31 -0.59 15.07 -15.98
N GLU A 32 -1.76 15.08 -16.63
CA GLU A 32 -2.96 14.39 -16.19
C GLU A 32 -2.66 12.88 -16.06
N ILE A 33 -2.29 12.43 -14.85
CA ILE A 33 -1.94 11.04 -14.57
C ILE A 33 -3.21 10.21 -14.65
N ASN A 34 -3.48 9.69 -15.84
CA ASN A 34 -4.62 8.85 -16.10
C ASN A 34 -4.39 7.49 -15.42
N ILE A 35 -5.00 7.28 -14.24
CA ILE A 35 -4.88 6.03 -13.46
C ILE A 35 -5.27 4.79 -14.31
N PHE A 36 -6.14 4.99 -15.31
CA PHE A 36 -6.59 3.94 -16.22
C PHE A 36 -5.62 3.64 -17.39
N LYS A 37 -4.55 4.43 -17.57
CA LYS A 37 -3.49 4.21 -18.58
C LYS A 37 -2.09 4.46 -18.00
N PRO A 38 -1.58 3.56 -17.14
CA PRO A 38 -0.22 3.69 -16.61
C PRO A 38 0.81 3.56 -17.74
N GLN A 39 1.60 4.61 -17.97
CA GLN A 39 2.61 4.69 -19.04
C GLN A 39 3.95 4.00 -18.67
N THR A 40 4.19 3.65 -17.39
CA THR A 40 5.44 2.99 -16.94
C THR A 40 5.23 1.50 -16.61
N PRO A 41 6.19 0.61 -16.94
CA PRO A 41 6.11 -0.82 -16.62
C PRO A 41 5.96 -1.13 -15.12
N PHE A 42 6.54 -0.29 -14.25
CA PHE A 42 6.46 -0.41 -12.79
C PHE A 42 5.02 -0.26 -12.27
N MET A 43 4.31 0.81 -12.66
CA MET A 43 2.93 1.06 -12.24
C MET A 43 1.98 -0.06 -12.68
N ARG A 44 2.17 -0.59 -13.90
CA ARG A 44 1.35 -1.70 -14.40
C ARG A 44 1.53 -2.97 -13.58
N ASP A 45 2.76 -3.27 -13.14
CA ASP A 45 3.03 -4.45 -12.34
C ASP A 45 2.57 -4.26 -10.88
N HIS A 46 2.69 -3.05 -10.32
CA HIS A 46 2.11 -2.72 -9.01
C HIS A 46 0.58 -2.84 -9.01
N LEU A 47 -0.09 -2.28 -10.03
CA LEU A 47 -1.54 -2.36 -10.16
C LEU A 47 -2.04 -3.80 -10.27
N LYS A 48 -1.31 -4.68 -10.98
CA LYS A 48 -1.62 -6.11 -11.01
C LYS A 48 -1.56 -6.72 -9.63
N ILE A 49 -0.54 -6.41 -8.82
CA ILE A 49 -0.41 -6.94 -7.45
C ILE A 49 -1.61 -6.50 -6.62
N VAL A 50 -1.97 -5.21 -6.64
CA VAL A 50 -3.13 -4.67 -5.92
C VAL A 50 -4.42 -5.38 -6.36
N TRP A 51 -4.64 -5.52 -7.68
CA TRP A 51 -5.82 -6.22 -8.20
C TRP A 51 -5.85 -7.70 -7.83
N THR A 52 -4.73 -8.39 -7.90
CA THR A 52 -4.66 -9.79 -7.47
C THR A 52 -4.95 -9.93 -5.99
N SER A 53 -4.40 -9.06 -5.15
CA SER A 53 -4.68 -9.05 -3.71
C SER A 53 -6.15 -8.76 -3.43
N PHE A 54 -6.75 -7.83 -4.18
CA PHE A 54 -8.17 -7.53 -4.07
C PHE A 54 -9.05 -8.72 -4.43
N ILE A 55 -8.76 -9.42 -5.54
CA ILE A 55 -9.52 -10.62 -5.95
C ILE A 55 -9.41 -11.70 -4.89
N VAL A 56 -8.20 -11.94 -4.37
CA VAL A 56 -7.98 -12.91 -3.29
C VAL A 56 -8.79 -12.50 -2.05
N TRP A 57 -8.71 -11.23 -1.64
CA TRP A 57 -9.50 -10.70 -0.52
C TRP A 57 -11.00 -10.95 -0.69
N VAL A 58 -11.55 -10.66 -1.88
CA VAL A 58 -12.97 -10.92 -2.20
C VAL A 58 -13.31 -12.40 -1.97
N VAL A 59 -12.46 -13.33 -2.42
CA VAL A 59 -12.68 -14.76 -2.21
C VAL A 59 -12.65 -15.13 -0.73
N PHE A 60 -11.73 -14.58 0.07
CA PHE A 60 -11.68 -14.87 1.50
C PHE A 60 -12.90 -14.31 2.25
N VAL A 61 -13.34 -13.09 1.92
CA VAL A 61 -14.45 -12.43 2.61
C VAL A 61 -15.81 -12.97 2.17
N PHE A 62 -16.03 -13.11 0.86
CA PHE A 62 -17.30 -13.56 0.31
C PHE A 62 -17.38 -15.07 0.12
N GLY A 63 -16.28 -15.80 0.21
CA GLY A 63 -16.22 -17.25 0.05
C GLY A 63 -17.18 -17.99 0.98
N PRO A 64 -17.15 -17.76 2.31
CA PRO A 64 -18.07 -18.41 3.24
C PRO A 64 -19.56 -18.10 2.94
N VAL A 65 -19.87 -16.84 2.60
CA VAL A 65 -21.23 -16.43 2.26
C VAL A 65 -21.70 -17.11 0.97
N THR A 66 -20.86 -17.10 -0.06
CA THR A 66 -21.14 -17.74 -1.35
C THR A 66 -21.28 -19.26 -1.21
N ALA A 67 -20.41 -19.89 -0.43
CA ALA A 67 -20.50 -21.31 -0.11
C ALA A 67 -21.79 -21.66 0.63
N THR A 68 -22.31 -20.77 1.48
CA THR A 68 -23.60 -20.96 2.16
C THR A 68 -24.77 -20.96 1.18
N VAL A 69 -24.71 -20.12 0.14
CA VAL A 69 -25.73 -20.10 -0.92
C VAL A 69 -25.65 -21.36 -1.79
N LEU A 70 -24.44 -21.85 -2.09
CA LEU A 70 -24.23 -23.01 -2.95
C LEU A 70 -24.46 -24.35 -2.24
N ALA A 71 -24.19 -24.43 -0.95
CA ALA A 71 -24.27 -25.65 -0.14
C ALA A 71 -24.91 -25.38 1.24
N PRO A 72 -26.18 -24.92 1.28
CA PRO A 72 -26.84 -24.54 2.53
C PRO A 72 -26.90 -25.69 3.54
N ASP A 73 -27.29 -26.90 3.10
CA ASP A 73 -27.43 -28.06 4.00
C ASP A 73 -26.14 -28.37 4.76
N VAL A 74 -24.99 -28.27 4.11
CA VAL A 74 -23.68 -28.49 4.75
C VAL A 74 -23.32 -27.30 5.64
N MET A 75 -23.47 -26.08 5.12
CA MET A 75 -23.00 -24.86 5.78
C MET A 75 -23.85 -24.47 7.01
N THR A 76 -25.14 -24.83 7.04
CA THR A 76 -26.05 -24.57 8.16
C THR A 76 -26.35 -25.81 8.99
N GLY A 77 -26.34 -27.00 8.39
CA GLY A 77 -26.61 -28.27 9.09
C GLY A 77 -25.40 -28.83 9.84
N THR A 78 -24.19 -28.42 9.50
CA THR A 78 -22.97 -28.84 10.21
C THR A 78 -22.67 -27.89 11.37
N THR A 79 -22.45 -28.46 12.55
CA THR A 79 -22.03 -27.73 13.75
C THR A 79 -20.62 -28.10 14.18
N VAL A 80 -19.88 -27.11 14.67
CA VAL A 80 -18.51 -27.21 15.18
C VAL A 80 -18.49 -26.81 16.66
N LEU A 81 -17.46 -27.22 17.42
CA LEU A 81 -17.22 -26.77 18.80
C LEU A 81 -18.46 -26.80 19.72
N GLY A 82 -19.22 -27.89 19.70
CA GLY A 82 -20.35 -28.09 20.61
C GLY A 82 -21.67 -27.44 20.18
N GLY A 83 -21.85 -27.12 18.90
CA GLY A 83 -23.14 -26.67 18.35
C GLY A 83 -23.08 -25.39 17.52
N TYR A 84 -21.90 -24.82 17.32
CA TYR A 84 -21.73 -23.57 16.60
C TYR A 84 -21.84 -23.78 15.08
N PRO A 85 -22.70 -23.04 14.35
CA PRO A 85 -22.89 -23.29 12.92
C PRO A 85 -21.61 -23.06 12.10
N LEU A 86 -21.36 -23.96 11.15
CA LEU A 86 -20.12 -23.98 10.36
C LEU A 86 -19.86 -22.68 9.59
N HIS A 87 -20.87 -22.10 8.93
CA HIS A 87 -20.69 -20.86 8.17
C HIS A 87 -20.24 -19.67 9.01
N TYR A 88 -20.75 -19.53 10.24
CA TYR A 88 -20.28 -18.49 11.16
C TYR A 88 -18.83 -18.74 11.57
N PHE A 89 -18.47 -20.00 11.84
CA PHE A 89 -17.11 -20.38 12.23
C PHE A 89 -16.10 -20.05 11.13
N LEU A 90 -16.42 -20.46 9.90
CA LEU A 90 -15.59 -20.22 8.73
C LEU A 90 -15.46 -18.72 8.47
N THR A 91 -16.54 -17.95 8.54
CA THR A 91 -16.48 -16.49 8.36
C THR A 91 -15.59 -15.84 9.41
N ALA A 92 -15.74 -16.23 10.69
CA ALA A 92 -14.97 -15.69 11.79
C ALA A 92 -13.47 -16.03 11.74
N LEU A 93 -13.07 -17.13 11.11
CA LEU A 93 -11.66 -17.51 10.95
C LEU A 93 -11.07 -17.05 9.62
N ILE A 94 -11.73 -17.34 8.51
CA ILE A 94 -11.20 -17.11 7.16
C ILE A 94 -11.00 -15.63 6.89
N ALA A 95 -11.89 -14.74 7.34
CA ALA A 95 -11.76 -13.31 7.11
C ALA A 95 -10.51 -12.70 7.80
N PRO A 96 -10.32 -12.81 9.13
CA PRO A 96 -9.13 -12.26 9.78
C PRO A 96 -7.84 -13.01 9.39
N PHE A 97 -7.88 -14.34 9.25
CA PHE A 97 -6.72 -15.11 8.83
C PHE A 97 -6.31 -14.78 7.39
N GLY A 98 -7.29 -14.65 6.49
CA GLY A 98 -7.09 -14.21 5.12
C GLY A 98 -6.46 -12.83 5.05
N ALA A 99 -6.95 -11.87 5.86
CA ALA A 99 -6.35 -10.54 5.93
C ALA A 99 -4.88 -10.57 6.40
N LEU A 100 -4.57 -11.40 7.41
CA LEU A 100 -3.21 -11.55 7.92
C LEU A 100 -2.27 -12.15 6.87
N VAL A 101 -2.67 -13.25 6.24
CA VAL A 101 -1.90 -13.90 5.16
C VAL A 101 -1.72 -12.95 3.98
N LEU A 102 -2.78 -12.24 3.59
CA LEU A 102 -2.75 -11.30 2.48
C LEU A 102 -1.83 -10.11 2.76
N SER A 103 -1.82 -9.59 3.99
CA SER A 103 -0.90 -8.54 4.42
C SER A 103 0.56 -8.98 4.27
N ALA A 104 0.90 -10.16 4.80
CA ALA A 104 2.25 -10.72 4.70
C ALA A 104 2.67 -10.97 3.23
N ALA A 105 1.76 -11.55 2.42
CA ALA A 105 2.01 -11.81 1.00
C ALA A 105 2.19 -10.50 0.21
N TYR A 106 1.37 -9.50 0.48
CA TYR A 106 1.46 -8.18 -0.15
C TYR A 106 2.78 -7.49 0.19
N ALA A 107 3.21 -7.51 1.45
CA ALA A 107 4.50 -6.95 1.85
C ALA A 107 5.67 -7.60 1.09
N TYR A 108 5.71 -8.93 1.05
CA TYR A 108 6.74 -9.67 0.30
C TYR A 108 6.72 -9.33 -1.20
N GLN A 109 5.53 -9.24 -1.79
CA GLN A 109 5.39 -8.99 -3.22
C GLN A 109 5.71 -7.54 -3.59
N ARG A 110 5.46 -6.58 -2.67
CA ARG A 110 5.89 -5.20 -2.79
C ARG A 110 7.41 -5.10 -2.75
N ASP A 111 8.07 -5.68 -1.75
CA ASP A 111 9.53 -5.60 -1.61
C ASP A 111 10.26 -6.27 -2.80
N ARG A 112 9.68 -7.34 -3.36
CA ARG A 112 10.17 -7.98 -4.59
C ARG A 112 10.04 -7.05 -5.81
N LEU A 113 8.97 -6.25 -5.88
CA LEU A 113 8.79 -5.30 -6.95
C LEU A 113 9.81 -4.16 -6.85
N ASP A 114 10.03 -3.64 -5.64
CA ASP A 114 11.00 -2.58 -5.38
C ASP A 114 12.42 -3.03 -5.77
N THR A 115 12.80 -4.25 -5.38
CA THR A 115 14.09 -4.88 -5.79
C THR A 115 14.20 -5.00 -7.31
N LYS A 116 13.13 -5.39 -8.01
CA LYS A 116 13.14 -5.60 -9.47
C LYS A 116 13.41 -4.31 -10.25
N TYR A 117 12.97 -3.17 -9.71
CA TYR A 117 13.11 -1.86 -10.37
C TYR A 117 14.19 -0.98 -9.74
N GLY A 118 14.92 -1.48 -8.72
CA GLY A 118 16.02 -0.79 -8.08
C GLY A 118 15.60 0.41 -7.22
N ILE A 119 14.40 0.36 -6.64
CA ILE A 119 13.89 1.41 -5.77
C ILE A 119 14.51 1.22 -4.39
N THR A 120 15.50 2.03 -4.06
CA THR A 120 16.06 2.11 -2.70
C THR A 120 15.28 3.16 -1.92
N HIS A 121 14.49 2.71 -0.95
CA HIS A 121 14.02 3.61 0.10
C HIS A 121 15.15 3.75 1.12
N GLU A 122 16.18 4.55 0.82
CA GLU A 122 17.07 5.00 1.88
C GLU A 122 16.19 5.66 2.94
N SER A 123 16.21 5.12 4.15
CA SER A 123 15.59 5.76 5.29
C SER A 123 16.20 7.14 5.36
N GLN A 124 15.44 8.16 4.95
CA GLN A 124 15.80 9.54 5.23
C GLN A 124 15.89 9.60 6.75
N SER A 125 17.11 9.49 7.27
CA SER A 125 17.40 9.54 8.69
C SER A 125 16.70 10.78 9.19
N THR A 126 15.69 10.59 10.04
CA THR A 126 15.00 11.67 10.73
C THR A 126 16.05 12.58 11.32
N ASP A 127 16.22 13.76 10.72
CA ASP A 127 16.89 14.85 11.40
C ASP A 127 16.05 15.11 12.66
N PRO A 128 16.62 15.01 13.89
CA PRO A 128 15.86 15.17 15.14
C PRO A 128 15.32 16.60 15.35
N GLY A 129 15.25 17.44 14.32
CA GLY A 129 14.92 18.85 14.39
C GLY A 129 13.47 19.23 14.06
N THR A 130 12.65 18.37 13.46
CA THR A 130 11.25 18.76 13.12
C THR A 130 10.27 18.23 14.15
N GLY A 131 10.22 18.90 15.30
CA GLY A 131 9.16 18.71 16.28
C GLY A 131 7.80 18.97 15.65
N VAL A 132 6.94 17.95 15.61
CA VAL A 132 5.52 18.14 15.35
C VAL A 132 4.94 19.00 16.46
N ALA A 133 4.51 20.21 16.12
CA ALA A 133 3.74 21.06 17.02
C ALA A 133 2.38 20.40 17.27
N ALA A 134 2.24 19.76 18.44
CA ALA A 134 0.94 19.39 18.98
C ALA A 134 0.31 20.66 19.56
N ASP A 135 -0.33 21.48 18.71
CA ASP A 135 -1.24 22.52 19.18
C ASP A 135 -2.62 21.89 19.38
N GLY A 136 -3.00 21.76 20.65
CA GLY A 136 -4.21 21.09 21.08
C GLY A 136 -4.57 21.45 22.51
N GLY A 137 -5.08 22.66 22.72
CA GLY A 137 -5.99 22.99 23.82
C GLY A 137 -5.45 24.02 24.81
N GLU A 138 -5.89 25.27 24.66
CA GLU A 138 -6.01 26.21 25.78
C GLU A 138 -7.49 26.36 26.11
N GLU A 139 -7.82 26.17 27.38
CA GLU A 139 -9.09 26.50 28.01
C GLU A 139 -8.97 27.81 28.81
#